data_AF-A0A8D0ETV9-F1
#
_entry.id   AF-A0A8D0ETV9-F1
#
_cell.length_a   1.000
_cell.length_b   1.000
_cell.length_c   1.000
_cell.angle_alpha   90.00
_cell.angle_beta   90.00
_cell.angle_gamma   90.00
#
_symmetry.space_group_name_H-M   'P 1'
#
loop_
_entity.id
_entity.type
_entity.pdbx_description
1 polymer ?
#
loop_
_entity_poly.entity_id
_entity_poly.type
_entity_poly.pdbx_seq_one_letter_code
_entity_poly.pdbx_strand_id
1 'polypeptide(L)'
;LRLLLLGATAIEDKLQQGVPETIAILTLANIKIWVLTGDKQETAVNIGYSCKMLTDDMTEVFVVTGHTVLEVREELRKAREKMMDASRSVGNGFSYQEKVSSSKLTSVLEAIAGEYALVINGHSLAHALEADMEVEFLETACACKAVICCRVTPLQKAQVVELVKKYKKAVTLAIGDGANDVSMIKTAHIGVGISGQEGIQAVLASDYSFSQFKFLQRLLLVHGRWSYLRMCKFLCYFFYKNFAFTMVHFWFGFFCGFSAQTVYDQYFITLYNIVYTSLPVLAMGVFDQDVPEQRSMEYPKLYEPGQLNLLFNKREFFICIAQGIYTSVLMFFIPYGVFADGLKSRVEPALRDVVELGTIGLDTGFWTAINHFFIWGSLAAYFAILFTMHSDGLFQMFPNQFRFVGNAQNTLAQPTVWLTIALTTVVCIVPVVAFRFLKLDLKPELSDTVRARKQKTQHRCMRRVGRAGSRRSGYAFSHQEGFGELIMSGKNMRLSSLAGPVGGAECGLRFGGVWTCSVTKKTKKKKILFPVPGVVGR
;
A
#
# COMPACT_ATOMS: atom_id res chain seq x y z
N LEU A 1 -11.99 56.95 -3.57
CA LEU A 1 -11.06 56.54 -2.49
C LEU A 1 -9.76 56.06 -3.13
N ARG A 2 -8.64 56.75 -2.89
CA ARG A 2 -7.31 56.36 -3.40
C ARG A 2 -6.60 55.64 -2.25
N LEU A 3 -6.38 54.33 -2.38
CA LEU A 3 -5.71 53.52 -1.36
C LEU A 3 -4.19 53.60 -1.57
N LEU A 4 -3.44 53.78 -0.48
CA LEU A 4 -1.97 53.78 -0.46
C LEU A 4 -1.49 52.43 0.09
N LEU A 5 -0.66 51.70 -0.66
CA LEU A 5 -0.04 50.45 -0.18
C LEU A 5 0.98 50.78 0.91
N LEU A 6 0.64 50.50 2.17
CA LEU A 6 1.54 50.74 3.31
C LEU A 6 2.59 49.63 3.49
N GLY A 7 2.30 48.41 3.07
CA GLY A 7 3.22 47.27 3.20
C GLY A 7 2.58 45.93 2.86
N ALA A 8 3.38 44.87 2.90
CA ALA A 8 2.96 43.49 2.69
C ALA A 8 3.40 42.60 3.86
N THR A 9 2.56 41.63 4.23
CA THR A 9 2.89 40.63 5.25
C THR A 9 2.87 39.24 4.64
N ALA A 10 3.88 38.42 4.93
CA ALA A 10 3.94 37.02 4.53
C ALA A 10 3.83 36.13 5.77
N ILE A 11 2.84 35.25 5.77
CA ILE A 11 2.63 34.25 6.83
C ILE A 11 2.71 32.89 6.15
N GLU A 12 3.62 32.04 6.64
CA GLU A 12 3.77 30.67 6.15
C GLU A 12 2.89 29.74 6.99
N ASP A 13 2.10 28.92 6.31
CA ASP A 13 1.42 27.81 6.97
C ASP A 13 2.39 26.64 7.13
N LYS A 14 2.57 26.21 8.38
CA LYS A 14 3.65 25.30 8.73
C LYS A 14 3.22 23.86 8.50
N LEU A 15 3.83 23.22 7.52
CA LEU A 15 3.66 21.80 7.26
C LEU A 15 4.21 20.93 8.41
N GLN A 16 3.68 19.71 8.52
CA GLN A 16 4.28 18.70 9.39
C GLN A 16 5.71 18.40 8.93
N GLN A 17 6.54 17.94 9.87
CA GLN A 17 7.93 17.59 9.59
C GLN A 17 8.01 16.46 8.57
N GLY A 18 8.83 16.63 7.52
CA GLY A 18 9.11 15.56 6.57
C GLY A 18 8.09 15.40 5.43
N VAL A 19 7.07 16.27 5.34
CA VAL A 19 6.01 16.15 4.31
C VAL A 19 6.56 16.31 2.89
N PRO A 20 7.35 17.36 2.56
CA PRO A 20 7.87 17.52 1.20
C PRO A 20 8.79 16.37 0.78
N GLU A 21 9.62 15.86 1.71
CA GLU A 21 10.50 14.71 1.45
C GLU A 21 9.69 13.44 1.21
N THR A 22 8.67 13.20 2.02
CA THR A 22 7.78 12.02 1.90
C THR A 22 7.06 12.03 0.57
N ILE A 23 6.47 13.16 0.18
CA ILE A 23 5.78 13.32 -1.11
C ILE A 23 6.74 13.05 -2.27
N ALA A 24 7.93 13.64 -2.24
CA ALA A 24 8.92 13.44 -3.30
C ALA A 24 9.31 11.95 -3.45
N ILE A 25 9.52 11.24 -2.33
CA ILE A 25 9.87 9.81 -2.33
C ILE A 25 8.70 8.97 -2.86
N LEU A 26 7.45 9.26 -2.46
CA LEU A 26 6.26 8.56 -2.96
C LEU A 26 6.06 8.79 -4.47
N THR A 27 6.27 10.01 -4.96
CA THR A 27 6.23 10.32 -6.40
C THR A 27 7.33 9.57 -7.17
N LEU A 28 8.54 9.44 -6.59
CA LEU A 28 9.62 8.62 -7.16
C LEU A 28 9.30 7.12 -7.20
N ALA A 29 8.42 6.65 -6.32
CA ALA A 29 7.84 5.30 -6.32
C ALA A 29 6.62 5.17 -7.26
N ASN A 30 6.41 6.15 -8.15
CA ASN A 30 5.29 6.20 -9.10
C ASN A 30 3.90 6.18 -8.43
N ILE A 31 3.79 6.73 -7.22
CA ILE A 31 2.50 6.90 -6.52
C ILE A 31 1.94 8.28 -6.87
N LYS A 32 0.76 8.32 -7.51
CA LYS A 32 0.03 9.56 -7.78
C LYS A 32 -0.65 10.05 -6.51
N ILE A 33 -0.46 11.33 -6.18
CA ILE A 33 -0.98 11.94 -4.95
C ILE A 33 -2.02 12.99 -5.33
N TRP A 34 -3.23 12.83 -4.80
CA TRP A 34 -4.34 13.75 -4.98
C TRP A 34 -4.68 14.39 -3.64
N VAL A 35 -4.77 15.72 -3.60
CA VAL A 35 -5.10 16.47 -2.37
C VAL A 35 -6.56 16.87 -2.43
N LEU A 36 -7.37 16.35 -1.50
CA LEU A 36 -8.79 16.71 -1.37
C LEU A 36 -8.98 17.52 -0.08
N THR A 37 -9.15 18.84 -0.21
CA THR A 37 -9.27 19.74 0.95
C THR A 37 -10.60 20.50 0.98
N GLY A 38 -11.07 20.79 2.19
CA GLY A 38 -12.18 21.71 2.44
C GLY A 38 -11.77 23.19 2.38
N ASP A 39 -10.47 23.48 2.25
CA ASP A 39 -9.94 24.85 2.26
C ASP A 39 -10.17 25.61 0.96
N LYS A 40 -9.95 26.93 1.03
CA LYS A 40 -9.95 27.81 -0.14
C LYS A 40 -8.86 27.40 -1.14
N GLN A 41 -9.14 27.62 -2.41
CA GLN A 41 -8.25 27.31 -3.52
C GLN A 41 -6.85 27.91 -3.36
N GLU A 42 -6.78 29.19 -2.98
CA GLU A 42 -5.52 29.91 -2.73
C GLU A 42 -4.62 29.19 -1.71
N THR A 43 -5.20 28.80 -0.58
CA THR A 43 -4.51 28.08 0.50
C THR A 43 -4.03 26.71 0.01
N ALA A 44 -4.90 25.96 -0.66
CA ALA A 44 -4.59 24.64 -1.19
C ALA A 44 -3.44 24.68 -2.21
N VAL A 45 -3.46 25.67 -3.11
CA VAL A 45 -2.38 25.89 -4.08
C VAL A 45 -1.08 26.27 -3.36
N ASN A 46 -1.11 27.18 -2.39
CA ASN A 46 0.09 27.55 -1.62
C ASN A 46 0.68 26.34 -0.88
N ILE A 47 -0.15 25.50 -0.26
CA ILE A 47 0.28 24.23 0.35
C ILE A 47 0.88 23.29 -0.71
N GLY A 48 0.27 23.20 -1.89
CA GLY A 48 0.79 22.41 -3.01
C GLY A 48 2.21 22.80 -3.42
N TYR A 49 2.53 24.09 -3.45
CA TYR A 49 3.89 24.58 -3.70
C TYR A 49 4.82 24.33 -2.51
N SER A 50 4.39 24.58 -1.28
CA SER A 50 5.19 24.30 -0.07
C SER A 50 5.57 22.82 0.07
N CYS A 51 4.66 21.93 -0.32
CA CYS A 51 4.86 20.47 -0.36
C CYS A 51 5.67 19.99 -1.57
N LYS A 52 6.01 20.87 -2.52
CA LYS A 52 6.64 20.52 -3.81
C LYS A 52 5.83 19.54 -4.66
N MET A 53 4.51 19.51 -4.46
CA MET A 53 3.59 18.83 -5.37
C MET A 53 3.39 19.64 -6.64
N LEU A 54 3.37 20.97 -6.51
CA LEU A 54 3.43 21.91 -7.62
C LEU A 54 4.85 22.48 -7.69
N THR A 55 5.44 22.49 -8.88
CA THR A 55 6.77 23.05 -9.13
C THR A 55 6.67 24.14 -10.19
N ASP A 56 7.52 25.16 -10.08
CA ASP A 56 7.58 26.22 -11.10
C ASP A 56 8.02 25.68 -12.48
N ASP A 57 8.67 24.52 -12.51
CA ASP A 57 9.09 23.81 -13.74
C ASP A 57 7.91 23.12 -14.46
N MET A 58 6.71 23.08 -13.86
CA MET A 58 5.52 22.50 -14.47
C MET A 58 5.13 23.24 -15.74
N THR A 59 4.78 22.48 -16.79
CA THR A 59 4.35 23.01 -18.08
C THR A 59 3.10 23.88 -17.97
N GLU A 60 2.10 23.43 -17.22
CA GLU A 60 0.88 24.21 -16.98
C GLU A 60 0.13 23.70 -15.75
N VAL A 61 -0.51 24.62 -15.02
CA VAL A 61 -1.45 24.30 -13.95
C VAL A 61 -2.85 24.68 -14.42
N PHE A 62 -3.67 23.67 -14.72
CA PHE A 62 -5.05 23.86 -15.14
C PHE A 62 -5.94 24.15 -13.95
N VAL A 63 -6.71 25.23 -14.03
CA VAL A 63 -7.65 25.63 -12.98
C VAL A 63 -9.06 25.55 -13.54
N VAL A 64 -9.90 24.74 -12.91
CA VAL A 64 -11.30 24.53 -13.26
C VAL A 64 -12.18 25.22 -12.22
N THR A 65 -12.85 26.27 -12.65
CA THR A 65 -13.64 27.19 -11.80
C THR A 65 -15.07 27.39 -12.31
N GLY A 66 -15.44 26.78 -13.43
CA GLY A 66 -16.78 26.90 -14.02
C GLY A 66 -17.90 26.62 -13.02
N HIS A 67 -18.99 27.38 -13.13
CA HIS A 67 -20.18 27.27 -12.28
C HIS A 67 -21.33 26.53 -12.95
N THR A 68 -21.27 26.37 -14.27
CA THR A 68 -22.25 25.60 -15.05
C THR A 68 -21.63 24.31 -15.60
N VAL A 69 -22.46 23.31 -15.87
CA VAL A 69 -22.04 22.01 -16.44
C VAL A 69 -21.28 22.20 -17.76
N LEU A 70 -21.75 23.13 -18.61
CA LEU A 70 -21.14 23.42 -19.92
C LEU A 70 -19.76 24.07 -19.78
N GLU A 71 -19.62 25.05 -18.88
CA GLU A 71 -18.33 25.69 -18.61
C GLU A 71 -17.30 24.69 -18.10
N VAL A 72 -17.69 23.85 -17.13
CA VAL A 72 -16.80 22.83 -16.55
C VAL A 72 -16.35 21.83 -17.62
N ARG A 73 -17.28 21.39 -18.48
CA ARG A 73 -16.95 20.50 -19.60
C ARG A 73 -15.96 21.15 -20.57
N GLU A 74 -16.18 22.41 -20.92
CA GLU A 74 -15.30 23.13 -21.84
C GLU A 74 -13.90 23.36 -21.24
N GLU A 75 -13.80 23.71 -19.96
CA GLU A 75 -12.54 23.84 -19.23
C GLU A 75 -11.76 22.52 -19.17
N LEU A 76 -12.43 21.41 -18.85
CA LEU A 76 -11.82 20.08 -18.84
C LEU A 76 -11.35 19.66 -20.24
N ARG A 77 -12.16 19.89 -21.27
CA ARG A 77 -11.81 19.57 -22.65
C ARG A 77 -10.62 20.39 -23.13
N LYS A 78 -10.59 21.70 -22.83
CA LYS A 78 -9.44 22.59 -23.12
C LYS A 78 -8.17 22.09 -22.45
N ALA A 79 -8.24 21.67 -21.18
CA ALA A 79 -7.10 21.10 -20.48
C ALA A 79 -6.59 19.83 -21.17
N ARG A 80 -7.51 18.93 -21.55
CA ARG A 80 -7.17 17.68 -22.24
C ARG A 80 -6.56 17.90 -23.63
N GLU A 81 -7.09 18.83 -24.42
CA GLU A 81 -6.58 19.18 -25.75
C GLU A 81 -5.14 19.70 -25.65
N LYS A 82 -4.87 20.63 -24.71
CA LYS A 82 -3.52 21.13 -24.46
C LYS A 82 -2.53 20.04 -24.05
N MET A 83 -2.97 19.07 -23.23
CA MET A 83 -2.12 17.92 -22.86
C MET A 83 -1.81 17.00 -24.06
N MET A 84 -2.79 16.79 -24.95
CA MET A 84 -2.62 15.97 -26.16
C MET A 84 -1.74 16.64 -27.22
N ASP A 85 -1.88 17.96 -27.42
CA ASP A 85 -1.11 18.69 -28.41
C ASP A 85 0.38 18.79 -28.03
N ALA A 86 0.67 18.97 -26.73
CA ALA A 86 2.03 18.91 -26.24
C ALA A 86 2.66 17.51 -26.42
N SER A 87 1.89 16.44 -26.22
CA SER A 87 2.34 15.06 -26.43
C SER A 87 2.69 14.76 -27.90
N ARG A 88 1.98 15.37 -28.85
CA ARG A 88 2.25 15.24 -30.29
C ARG A 88 3.51 15.96 -30.75
N SER A 89 3.91 17.04 -30.07
CA SER A 89 5.10 17.81 -30.44
C SER A 89 6.43 17.12 -30.07
N VAL A 90 6.41 16.18 -29.12
CA VAL A 90 7.60 15.43 -28.68
C VAL A 90 7.76 14.09 -29.42
N GLY A 91 6.67 13.54 -29.97
CA GLY A 91 6.69 12.33 -30.78
C GLY A 91 6.95 12.65 -32.26
N ASN A 92 8.17 12.35 -32.74
CA ASN A 92 8.53 12.44 -34.15
C ASN A 92 7.43 11.80 -35.03
N GLY A 93 6.98 12.54 -36.04
CA GLY A 93 5.72 12.31 -36.75
C GLY A 93 5.50 10.89 -37.25
N PHE A 94 4.48 10.23 -36.70
CA PHE A 94 3.75 9.17 -37.38
C PHE A 94 2.29 9.22 -36.96
N SER A 95 1.45 9.83 -37.80
CA SER A 95 0.00 9.83 -37.64
C SER A 95 -0.56 8.47 -38.08
N TYR A 96 -0.82 7.59 -37.14
CA TYR A 96 -1.68 6.42 -37.38
C TYR A 96 -2.99 6.61 -36.62
N GLN A 97 -4.04 6.86 -37.40
CA GLN A 97 -5.41 7.02 -36.95
C GLN A 97 -6.01 5.63 -36.78
N GLU A 98 -5.86 5.04 -35.59
CA GLU A 98 -6.53 3.79 -35.27
C GLU A 98 -7.38 3.97 -34.00
N LYS A 99 -8.66 3.57 -34.09
CA LYS A 99 -9.62 3.55 -32.99
C LYS A 99 -9.18 2.50 -31.96
N VAL A 100 -8.20 2.83 -31.14
CA VAL A 100 -7.67 1.94 -30.09
C VAL A 100 -8.42 2.15 -28.78
N SER A 101 -8.87 1.04 -28.19
CA SER A 101 -9.59 0.96 -26.91
C SER A 101 -9.03 1.87 -25.81
N SER A 102 -9.91 2.64 -25.15
CA SER A 102 -9.64 3.64 -24.08
C SER A 102 -8.69 3.16 -22.97
N SER A 103 -8.60 1.84 -22.74
CA SER A 103 -7.70 1.25 -21.73
C SER A 103 -6.21 1.31 -22.11
N LYS A 104 -5.84 1.23 -23.39
CA LYS A 104 -4.44 1.30 -23.85
C LYS A 104 -3.93 2.73 -24.02
N LEU A 105 -4.83 3.69 -24.27
CA LEU A 105 -4.46 5.12 -24.35
C LEU A 105 -4.01 5.63 -22.98
N THR A 106 -4.61 5.12 -21.90
CA THR A 106 -4.26 5.45 -20.51
C THR A 106 -2.80 5.14 -20.20
N SER A 107 -2.27 3.98 -20.60
CA SER A 107 -0.88 3.58 -20.29
C SER A 107 0.16 4.40 -21.05
N VAL A 108 -0.19 4.89 -22.25
CA VAL A 108 0.69 5.76 -23.05
C VAL A 108 0.68 7.19 -22.50
N LEU A 109 -0.49 7.70 -22.10
CA LEU A 109 -0.61 8.99 -21.40
C LEU A 109 0.05 8.98 -20.01
N GLU A 110 0.08 7.83 -19.33
CA GLU A 110 0.80 7.66 -18.06
C GLU A 110 2.32 7.65 -18.22
N ALA A 111 2.84 7.10 -19.31
CA ALA A 111 4.28 7.07 -19.60
C ALA A 111 4.81 8.45 -20.08
N ILE A 112 3.92 9.31 -20.59
CA ILE A 112 4.19 10.68 -21.05
C ILE A 112 3.47 11.67 -20.13
N ALA A 113 3.42 11.39 -18.82
CA ALA A 113 2.88 12.34 -17.85
C ALA A 113 3.72 13.62 -17.91
N GLY A 114 3.28 14.58 -18.72
CA GLY A 114 3.81 15.93 -18.73
C GLY A 114 3.71 16.52 -17.34
N GLU A 115 4.51 17.55 -17.07
CA GLU A 115 4.52 18.20 -15.77
C GLU A 115 3.28 19.10 -15.61
N TYR A 116 2.09 18.52 -15.69
CA TYR A 116 0.81 19.19 -15.55
C TYR A 116 0.21 18.97 -14.17
N ALA A 117 -0.53 19.96 -13.68
CA ALA A 117 -1.36 19.83 -12.50
C ALA A 117 -2.79 20.31 -12.75
N LEU A 118 -3.74 19.72 -12.05
CA LEU A 118 -5.16 20.09 -12.11
C LEU A 118 -5.63 20.61 -10.76
N VAL A 119 -6.27 21.78 -10.75
CA VAL A 119 -6.92 22.37 -9.57
C VAL A 119 -8.40 22.55 -9.88
N ILE A 120 -9.27 21.92 -9.09
CA ILE A 120 -10.73 21.98 -9.30
C ILE A 120 -11.45 22.42 -8.01
N ASN A 121 -12.42 23.31 -8.15
CA ASN A 121 -13.26 23.75 -7.03
C ASN A 121 -14.42 22.79 -6.76
N GLY A 122 -14.89 22.74 -5.50
CA GLY A 122 -15.93 21.80 -5.06
C GLY A 122 -17.27 21.94 -5.81
N HIS A 123 -17.63 23.14 -6.25
CA HIS A 123 -18.83 23.34 -7.10
C HIS A 123 -18.64 22.75 -8.50
N SER A 124 -17.51 23.05 -9.15
CA SER A 124 -17.14 22.49 -10.45
C SER A 124 -16.97 20.98 -10.38
N LEU A 125 -16.45 20.47 -9.26
CA LEU A 125 -16.29 19.04 -8.99
C LEU A 125 -17.64 18.33 -8.87
N ALA A 126 -18.67 18.98 -8.29
CA ALA A 126 -20.01 18.40 -8.23
C ALA A 126 -20.54 18.07 -9.62
N HIS A 127 -20.37 19.00 -10.57
CA HIS A 127 -20.73 18.79 -11.97
C HIS A 127 -19.82 17.75 -12.64
N ALA A 128 -18.51 17.81 -12.39
CA ALA A 128 -17.55 16.86 -12.94
C ALA A 128 -17.78 15.40 -12.48
N LEU A 129 -18.45 15.20 -11.34
CA LEU A 129 -18.82 13.89 -10.80
C LEU A 129 -20.18 13.38 -11.30
N GLU A 130 -20.90 14.15 -12.13
CA GLU A 130 -22.12 13.66 -12.79
C GLU A 130 -21.78 12.54 -13.79
N ALA A 131 -22.68 11.58 -13.97
CA ALA A 131 -22.44 10.35 -14.75
C ALA A 131 -21.98 10.62 -16.20
N ASP A 132 -22.40 11.75 -16.77
CA ASP A 132 -22.07 12.13 -18.15
C ASP A 132 -20.65 12.72 -18.29
N MET A 133 -20.00 13.13 -17.19
CA MET A 133 -18.67 13.78 -17.20
C MET A 133 -17.62 13.06 -16.35
N GLU A 134 -18.03 12.12 -15.52
CA GLU A 134 -17.15 11.45 -14.56
C GLU A 134 -15.93 10.77 -15.21
N VAL A 135 -16.11 10.21 -16.42
CA VAL A 135 -15.03 9.58 -17.19
C VAL A 135 -14.07 10.61 -17.77
N GLU A 136 -14.58 11.72 -18.31
CA GLU A 136 -13.77 12.79 -18.90
C GLU A 136 -12.93 13.51 -17.85
N PHE A 137 -13.51 13.77 -16.67
CA PHE A 137 -12.80 14.28 -15.51
C PHE A 137 -11.69 13.32 -15.08
N LEU A 138 -12.00 12.02 -14.94
CA LEU A 138 -11.03 11.02 -14.51
C LEU A 138 -9.85 10.87 -15.48
N GLU A 139 -10.11 10.85 -16.79
CA GLU A 139 -9.05 10.77 -17.81
C GLU A 139 -8.12 11.98 -17.74
N THR A 140 -8.68 13.18 -17.62
CA THR A 140 -7.93 14.45 -17.52
C THR A 140 -7.11 14.50 -16.23
N ALA A 141 -7.71 14.13 -15.09
CA ALA A 141 -7.05 14.09 -13.79
C ALA A 141 -5.92 13.05 -13.74
N CYS A 142 -6.08 11.89 -14.42
CA CYS A 142 -5.05 10.85 -14.45
C CYS A 142 -3.86 11.21 -15.35
N ALA A 143 -4.04 12.07 -16.35
CA ALA A 143 -2.94 12.60 -17.16
C ALA A 143 -2.06 13.61 -16.39
N CYS A 144 -2.60 14.22 -15.33
CA CYS A 144 -1.87 15.16 -14.49
C CYS A 144 -0.96 14.45 -13.49
N LYS A 145 0.18 15.07 -13.18
CA LYS A 145 1.13 14.63 -12.15
C LYS A 145 0.58 14.87 -10.74
N ALA A 146 -0.13 15.98 -10.55
CA ALA A 146 -0.76 16.36 -9.29
C ALA A 146 -2.20 16.85 -9.51
N VAL A 147 -3.10 16.49 -8.60
CA VAL A 147 -4.50 16.93 -8.61
C VAL A 147 -4.85 17.51 -7.25
N ILE A 148 -5.44 18.70 -7.22
CA ILE A 148 -5.86 19.40 -6.01
C ILE A 148 -7.34 19.77 -6.14
N CYS A 149 -8.19 19.15 -5.32
CA CYS A 149 -9.59 19.50 -5.21
C CYS A 149 -9.80 20.38 -3.98
N CYS A 150 -10.39 21.57 -4.18
CA CYS A 150 -10.53 22.62 -3.16
C CYS A 150 -12.01 22.80 -2.77
N ARG A 151 -12.28 23.22 -1.52
CA ARG A 151 -13.63 23.38 -0.97
C ARG A 151 -14.54 22.14 -1.17
N VAL A 152 -13.98 20.95 -0.98
CA VAL A 152 -14.68 19.68 -1.19
C VAL A 152 -15.41 19.24 0.07
N THR A 153 -16.65 18.78 -0.07
CA THR A 153 -17.43 18.22 1.05
C THR A 153 -17.00 16.78 1.38
N PRO A 154 -17.23 16.27 2.60
CA PRO A 154 -16.90 14.88 2.97
C PRO A 154 -17.51 13.83 2.02
N LEU A 155 -18.71 14.09 1.50
CA LEU A 155 -19.37 13.20 0.54
C LEU A 155 -18.64 13.20 -0.80
N GLN A 156 -18.30 14.38 -1.32
CA GLN A 156 -17.55 14.51 -2.58
C GLN A 156 -16.16 13.86 -2.49
N LYS A 157 -15.48 13.96 -1.35
CA LYS A 157 -14.19 13.26 -1.13
C LYS A 157 -14.33 11.76 -1.34
N ALA A 158 -15.37 11.15 -0.79
CA ALA A 158 -15.66 9.73 -0.96
C ALA A 158 -16.00 9.39 -2.41
N GLN A 159 -16.83 10.20 -3.07
CA GLN A 159 -17.20 10.02 -4.48
C GLN A 159 -15.98 10.05 -5.41
N VAL A 160 -15.01 10.93 -5.18
CA VAL A 160 -13.75 10.96 -5.95
C VAL A 160 -12.97 9.65 -5.79
N VAL A 161 -12.85 9.14 -4.56
CA VAL A 161 -12.15 7.87 -4.30
C VAL A 161 -12.88 6.69 -4.95
N GLU A 162 -14.21 6.68 -4.87
CA GLU A 162 -15.05 5.66 -5.49
C GLU A 162 -14.93 5.68 -7.03
N LEU A 163 -14.89 6.88 -7.63
CA LEU A 163 -14.69 7.05 -9.06
C LEU A 163 -13.37 6.43 -9.54
N VAL A 164 -12.27 6.75 -8.87
CA VAL A 164 -10.94 6.19 -9.21
C VAL A 164 -10.95 4.67 -9.05
N LYS A 165 -11.54 4.17 -7.97
CA LYS A 165 -11.66 2.73 -7.68
C LYS A 165 -12.47 1.99 -8.75
N LYS A 166 -13.62 2.53 -9.16
CA LYS A 166 -14.53 1.94 -10.14
C LYS A 166 -13.90 1.85 -11.53
N TYR A 167 -13.28 2.93 -12.01
CA TYR A 167 -12.85 3.04 -13.40
C TYR A 167 -11.38 2.66 -13.64
N LYS A 168 -10.44 2.98 -12.75
CA LYS A 168 -9.03 2.60 -12.91
C LYS A 168 -8.72 1.21 -12.37
N LYS A 169 -9.57 0.63 -11.51
CA LYS A 169 -9.31 -0.62 -10.77
C LYS A 169 -7.94 -0.61 -10.07
N ALA A 170 -7.48 0.59 -9.69
CA ALA A 170 -6.22 0.79 -8.98
C ALA A 170 -6.45 0.65 -7.48
N VAL A 171 -5.41 0.24 -6.76
CA VAL A 171 -5.41 0.25 -5.29
C VAL A 171 -5.34 1.70 -4.83
N THR A 172 -6.33 2.11 -4.04
CA THR A 172 -6.48 3.48 -3.54
C THR A 172 -6.16 3.52 -2.05
N LEU A 173 -5.38 4.51 -1.63
CA LEU A 173 -5.09 4.81 -0.23
C LEU A 173 -5.65 6.18 0.11
N ALA A 174 -6.40 6.27 1.20
CA ALA A 174 -6.91 7.53 1.73
C ALA A 174 -6.27 7.82 3.08
N ILE A 175 -5.86 9.09 3.28
CA ILE A 175 -5.29 9.56 4.54
C ILE A 175 -6.04 10.80 5.02
N GLY A 176 -6.35 10.85 6.31
CA GLY A 176 -7.04 11.98 6.92
C GLY A 176 -6.88 12.03 8.44
N ASP A 177 -7.11 13.18 9.03
CA ASP A 177 -6.98 13.45 10.46
C ASP A 177 -8.34 13.72 11.15
N GLY A 178 -9.29 14.27 10.40
CA GLY A 178 -10.58 14.71 10.93
C GLY A 178 -11.77 13.82 10.61
N ALA A 179 -12.91 14.14 11.23
CA ALA A 179 -14.19 13.48 10.93
C ALA A 179 -14.65 13.68 9.47
N ASN A 180 -14.19 14.75 8.83
CA ASN A 180 -14.47 15.08 7.42
C ASN A 180 -13.87 14.07 6.44
N ASP A 181 -12.89 13.29 6.86
CA ASP A 181 -12.19 12.33 6.02
C ASP A 181 -12.63 10.89 6.26
N VAL A 182 -13.51 10.65 7.23
CA VAL A 182 -13.97 9.29 7.60
C VAL A 182 -14.65 8.58 6.43
N SER A 183 -15.51 9.28 5.68
CA SER A 183 -16.16 8.73 4.48
C SER A 183 -15.16 8.37 3.39
N MET A 184 -14.16 9.23 3.18
CA MET A 184 -13.08 9.00 2.22
C MET A 184 -12.20 7.80 2.61
N ILE A 185 -11.81 7.71 3.90
CA ILE A 185 -11.01 6.63 4.47
C ILE A 185 -11.71 5.28 4.30
N LYS A 186 -13.00 5.19 4.64
CA LYS A 186 -13.79 3.95 4.52
C LYS A 186 -14.03 3.50 3.08
N THR A 187 -14.00 4.41 2.12
CA THR A 187 -14.27 4.11 0.70
C THR A 187 -13.03 3.57 -0.02
N ALA A 188 -11.84 4.00 0.42
CA ALA A 188 -10.56 3.54 -0.11
C ALA A 188 -10.30 2.05 0.17
N HIS A 189 -9.32 1.46 -0.53
CA HIS A 189 -8.89 0.09 -0.24
C HIS A 189 -8.06 0.01 1.04
N ILE A 190 -7.30 1.07 1.32
CA ILE A 190 -6.47 1.20 2.52
C ILE A 190 -6.77 2.57 3.13
N GLY A 191 -7.28 2.56 4.36
CA GLY A 191 -7.58 3.75 5.14
C GLY A 191 -6.48 4.04 6.16
N VAL A 192 -5.97 5.27 6.18
CA VAL A 192 -4.93 5.71 7.11
C VAL A 192 -5.39 6.92 7.92
N GLY A 193 -5.40 6.79 9.24
CA GLY A 193 -5.79 7.84 10.17
C GLY A 193 -4.57 8.55 10.76
N ILE A 194 -4.52 9.88 10.69
CA ILE A 194 -3.52 10.67 11.41
C ILE A 194 -4.05 10.97 12.81
N SER A 195 -3.32 10.54 13.84
CA SER A 195 -3.62 10.85 15.23
C SER A 195 -3.27 12.31 15.53
N GLY A 196 -4.27 13.18 15.47
CA GLY A 196 -4.16 14.62 15.72
C GLY A 196 -4.90 15.09 16.98
N GLN A 197 -4.79 16.38 17.26
CA GLN A 197 -5.52 17.04 18.36
C GLN A 197 -6.99 17.33 17.99
N GLU A 198 -7.37 17.22 16.71
CA GLU A 198 -8.68 17.60 16.18
C GLU A 198 -9.76 16.51 16.33
N GLY A 199 -9.36 15.31 16.78
CA GLY A 199 -10.28 14.23 17.15
C GLY A 199 -9.71 12.84 16.85
N ILE A 200 -10.29 11.81 17.49
CA ILE A 200 -9.91 10.40 17.30
C ILE A 200 -10.74 9.67 16.23
N GLN A 201 -11.69 10.36 15.58
CA GLN A 201 -12.67 9.73 14.70
C GLN A 201 -12.05 9.13 13.43
N ALA A 202 -11.08 9.83 12.81
CA ALA A 202 -10.37 9.30 11.64
C ALA A 202 -9.55 8.04 12.00
N VAL A 203 -8.92 8.03 13.18
CA VAL A 203 -8.12 6.91 13.68
C VAL A 203 -9.00 5.67 13.92
N LEU A 204 -10.17 5.84 14.55
CA LEU A 204 -11.10 4.74 14.81
C LEU A 204 -11.70 4.14 13.53
N ALA A 205 -11.77 4.92 12.45
CA ALA A 205 -12.30 4.50 11.17
C ALA A 205 -11.24 3.99 10.18
N SER A 206 -9.95 4.01 10.54
CA SER A 206 -8.82 3.68 9.67
C SER A 206 -8.24 2.29 9.92
N ASP A 207 -7.64 1.68 8.89
CA ASP A 207 -6.94 0.40 8.99
C ASP A 207 -5.59 0.56 9.70
N TYR A 208 -4.89 1.66 9.41
CA TYR A 208 -3.63 2.03 10.04
C TYR A 208 -3.73 3.41 10.65
N SER A 209 -3.11 3.62 11.81
CA SER A 209 -3.01 4.94 12.42
C SER A 209 -1.59 5.29 12.84
N PHE A 210 -1.19 6.53 12.61
CA PHE A 210 0.09 7.07 13.06
C PHE A 210 -0.01 8.57 13.34
N SER A 211 0.97 9.13 14.03
CA SER A 211 0.91 10.53 14.51
C SER A 211 1.32 11.58 13.47
N GLN A 212 2.12 11.22 12.47
CA GLN A 212 2.68 12.17 11.50
C GLN A 212 2.73 11.58 10.09
N PHE A 213 2.49 12.42 9.08
CA PHE A 213 2.49 12.02 7.68
C PHE A 213 3.80 11.35 7.22
N LYS A 214 4.95 11.74 7.79
CA LYS A 214 6.26 11.18 7.43
C LYS A 214 6.41 9.67 7.64
N PHE A 215 5.54 9.05 8.44
CA PHE A 215 5.59 7.60 8.63
C PHE A 215 4.97 6.83 7.45
N LEU A 216 4.22 7.51 6.58
CA LEU A 216 3.60 6.91 5.39
C LEU A 216 4.65 6.33 4.41
N GLN A 217 5.77 7.03 4.20
CA GLN A 217 6.86 6.51 3.35
C GLN A 217 7.39 5.16 3.86
N ARG A 218 7.57 5.01 5.17
CA ARG A 218 8.05 3.76 5.78
C ARG A 218 6.98 2.69 5.71
N LEU A 219 5.73 3.03 6.02
CA LEU A 219 4.60 2.11 5.95
C LEU A 219 4.46 1.51 4.54
N LEU A 220 4.52 2.33 3.49
CA LEU A 220 4.33 1.85 2.12
C LEU A 220 5.58 1.17 1.55
N LEU A 221 6.72 1.88 1.52
CA LEU A 221 7.91 1.42 0.79
C LEU A 221 8.64 0.28 1.49
N VAL A 222 8.49 0.14 2.80
CA VAL A 222 9.11 -0.94 3.57
C VAL A 222 8.07 -2.00 3.87
N HIS A 223 7.07 -1.69 4.70
CA HIS A 223 6.13 -2.69 5.18
C HIS A 223 5.16 -3.15 4.09
N GLY A 224 4.64 -2.24 3.27
CA GLY A 224 3.74 -2.57 2.15
C GLY A 224 4.42 -3.45 1.11
N ARG A 225 5.63 -3.07 0.68
CA ARG A 225 6.44 -3.87 -0.26
C ARG A 225 6.77 -5.25 0.29
N TRP A 226 7.27 -5.34 1.53
CA TRP A 226 7.59 -6.63 2.13
C TRP A 226 6.36 -7.50 2.32
N SER A 227 5.24 -6.94 2.77
CA SER A 227 3.98 -7.67 2.93
C SER A 227 3.51 -8.25 1.61
N TYR A 228 3.53 -7.45 0.53
CA TYR A 228 3.16 -7.92 -0.81
C TYR A 228 4.09 -9.05 -1.28
N LEU A 229 5.40 -8.85 -1.25
CA LEU A 229 6.39 -9.87 -1.67
C LEU A 229 6.25 -11.18 -0.90
N ARG A 230 6.14 -11.08 0.43
CA ARG A 230 5.95 -12.24 1.31
C ARG A 230 4.67 -12.99 0.98
N MET A 231 3.57 -12.28 0.78
CA MET A 231 2.29 -12.90 0.43
C MET A 231 2.36 -13.59 -0.94
N CYS A 232 2.99 -12.96 -1.94
CA CYS A 232 3.18 -13.58 -3.26
C CYS A 232 3.99 -14.89 -3.16
N LYS A 233 5.13 -14.87 -2.46
CA LYS A 233 5.96 -16.06 -2.26
C LYS A 233 5.22 -17.14 -1.46
N PHE A 234 4.53 -16.75 -0.39
CA PHE A 234 3.72 -17.64 0.44
C PHE A 234 2.67 -18.35 -0.41
N LEU A 235 1.89 -17.61 -1.20
CA LEU A 235 0.82 -18.18 -2.04
C LEU A 235 1.38 -19.10 -3.12
N CYS A 236 2.40 -18.67 -3.86
CA CYS A 236 3.06 -19.52 -4.86
C CYS A 236 3.56 -20.82 -4.21
N TYR A 237 4.32 -20.72 -3.13
CA TYR A 237 4.84 -21.92 -2.47
C TYR A 237 3.72 -22.82 -1.91
N PHE A 238 2.66 -22.22 -1.35
CA PHE A 238 1.50 -22.94 -0.87
C PHE A 238 0.80 -23.72 -1.98
N PHE A 239 0.62 -23.15 -3.17
CA PHE A 239 0.07 -23.90 -4.30
C PHE A 239 1.04 -24.98 -4.78
N TYR A 240 2.31 -24.63 -5.00
CA TYR A 240 3.35 -25.56 -5.43
C TYR A 240 3.38 -26.84 -4.57
N LYS A 241 3.47 -26.71 -3.25
CA LYS A 241 3.57 -27.87 -2.34
C LYS A 241 2.30 -28.73 -2.34
N ASN A 242 1.13 -28.10 -2.42
CA ASN A 242 -0.15 -28.83 -2.41
C ASN A 242 -0.37 -29.59 -3.72
N PHE A 243 0.01 -29.01 -4.87
CA PHE A 243 -0.01 -29.72 -6.15
C PHE A 243 1.05 -30.82 -6.20
N ALA A 244 2.26 -30.55 -5.71
CA ALA A 244 3.31 -31.55 -5.60
C ALA A 244 2.86 -32.76 -4.75
N PHE A 245 2.07 -32.52 -3.70
CA PHE A 245 1.50 -33.57 -2.86
C PHE A 245 0.41 -34.39 -3.55
N THR A 246 -0.64 -33.71 -3.98
CA THR A 246 -1.89 -34.36 -4.37
C THR A 246 -1.74 -35.08 -5.71
N MET A 247 -0.90 -34.55 -6.62
CA MET A 247 -0.64 -35.19 -7.91
C MET A 247 0.09 -36.54 -7.77
N VAL A 248 0.83 -36.81 -6.69
CA VAL A 248 1.42 -38.14 -6.45
C VAL A 248 0.34 -39.22 -6.32
N HIS A 249 -0.77 -38.91 -5.64
CA HIS A 249 -1.92 -39.82 -5.57
C HIS A 249 -2.58 -40.03 -6.93
N PHE A 250 -2.63 -38.97 -7.75
CA PHE A 250 -3.14 -39.06 -9.11
C PHE A 250 -2.28 -39.99 -9.98
N TRP A 251 -0.95 -39.86 -9.92
CA TRP A 251 -0.03 -40.75 -10.65
C TRP A 251 -0.14 -42.21 -10.19
N PHE A 252 -0.25 -42.43 -8.89
CA PHE A 252 -0.48 -43.78 -8.34
C PHE A 252 -1.80 -44.39 -8.81
N GLY A 253 -2.83 -43.57 -9.05
CA GLY A 253 -4.13 -43.98 -9.59
C GLY A 253 -4.03 -44.85 -10.85
N PHE A 254 -3.08 -44.54 -11.74
CA PHE A 254 -2.86 -45.32 -12.96
C PHE A 254 -2.36 -46.75 -12.69
N PHE A 255 -1.63 -46.97 -11.58
CA PHE A 255 -1.06 -48.26 -11.23
C PHE A 255 -2.00 -49.12 -10.37
N CYS A 256 -2.94 -48.49 -9.65
CA CYS A 256 -3.92 -49.19 -8.81
C CYS A 256 -5.29 -49.37 -9.48
N GLY A 257 -5.40 -49.14 -10.80
CA GLY A 257 -6.66 -49.25 -11.54
C GLY A 257 -7.74 -48.27 -11.07
N PHE A 258 -7.34 -47.09 -10.58
CA PHE A 258 -8.22 -46.08 -9.99
C PHE A 258 -9.08 -46.59 -8.81
N SER A 259 -8.59 -47.57 -8.06
CA SER A 259 -9.25 -48.14 -6.86
C SER A 259 -9.30 -47.19 -5.64
N ALA A 260 -8.90 -45.92 -5.80
CA ALA A 260 -8.82 -44.90 -4.76
C ALA A 260 -7.94 -45.27 -3.54
N GLN A 261 -7.02 -46.22 -3.71
CA GLN A 261 -6.05 -46.56 -2.67
C GLN A 261 -5.06 -45.41 -2.44
N THR A 262 -4.83 -45.04 -1.17
CA THR A 262 -3.85 -44.00 -0.83
C THR A 262 -2.42 -44.56 -0.83
N VAL A 263 -1.49 -43.77 -1.36
CA VAL A 263 -0.03 -44.07 -1.30
C VAL A 263 0.47 -43.90 0.14
N TYR A 264 0.05 -42.82 0.78
CA TYR A 264 0.47 -42.46 2.12
C TYR A 264 -0.54 -42.90 3.18
N ASP A 265 -0.04 -43.01 4.40
CA ASP A 265 -0.86 -43.24 5.58
C ASP A 265 -1.79 -42.04 5.86
N GLN A 266 -2.96 -42.31 6.44
CA GLN A 266 -4.00 -41.31 6.68
C GLN A 266 -3.53 -40.19 7.62
N TYR A 267 -2.74 -40.53 8.64
CA TYR A 267 -2.18 -39.53 9.54
C TYR A 267 -1.12 -38.69 8.85
N PHE A 268 -0.32 -39.29 7.96
CA PHE A 268 0.66 -38.54 7.16
C PHE A 268 -0.03 -37.51 6.27
N ILE A 269 -1.12 -37.89 5.58
CA ILE A 269 -1.91 -36.96 4.74
C ILE A 269 -2.44 -35.77 5.57
N THR A 270 -2.93 -36.05 6.77
CA THR A 270 -3.51 -35.03 7.65
C THR A 270 -2.43 -34.09 8.21
N LEU A 271 -1.30 -34.64 8.67
CA LEU A 271 -0.22 -33.87 9.31
C LEU A 271 0.66 -33.12 8.32
N TYR A 272 0.68 -33.52 7.04
CA TYR A 272 1.48 -32.89 6.00
C TYR A 272 1.20 -31.38 5.87
N ASN A 273 -0.08 -30.99 5.81
CA ASN A 273 -0.47 -29.60 5.67
C ASN A 273 -0.52 -28.83 7.00
N ILE A 274 -0.51 -29.52 8.15
CA ILE A 274 -0.68 -28.89 9.46
C ILE A 274 0.66 -28.71 10.18
N VAL A 275 1.55 -29.71 10.13
CA VAL A 275 2.78 -29.74 10.94
C VAL A 275 4.01 -29.71 10.05
N TYR A 276 4.10 -30.61 9.07
CA TYR A 276 5.37 -30.83 8.34
C TYR A 276 5.73 -29.66 7.42
N THR A 277 4.74 -29.06 6.74
CA THR A 277 5.02 -28.03 5.73
C THR A 277 4.42 -26.66 5.99
N SER A 278 3.54 -26.49 6.98
CA SER A 278 2.90 -25.18 7.24
C SER A 278 3.84 -24.19 7.92
N LEU A 279 4.58 -24.64 8.95
CA LEU A 279 5.40 -23.78 9.80
C LEU A 279 6.56 -23.14 9.05
N PRO A 280 7.33 -23.88 8.21
CA PRO A 280 8.41 -23.27 7.42
C PRO A 280 7.87 -22.27 6.38
N VAL A 281 6.72 -22.56 5.78
CA VAL A 281 6.09 -21.70 4.78
C VAL A 281 5.54 -20.43 5.41
N LEU A 282 4.95 -20.55 6.61
CA LEU A 282 4.51 -19.40 7.40
C LEU A 282 5.70 -18.56 7.85
N ALA A 283 6.79 -19.20 8.32
CA ALA A 283 8.01 -18.50 8.71
C ALA A 283 8.59 -17.70 7.54
N MET A 284 8.66 -18.29 6.35
CA MET A 284 9.05 -17.60 5.12
C MET A 284 8.08 -16.44 4.80
N GLY A 285 6.77 -16.66 4.89
CA GLY A 285 5.75 -15.63 4.66
C GLY A 285 5.73 -14.48 5.69
N VAL A 286 6.37 -14.63 6.85
CA VAL A 286 6.40 -13.58 7.89
C VAL A 286 7.76 -12.89 7.96
N PHE A 287 8.84 -13.67 7.94
CA PHE A 287 10.18 -13.20 8.26
C PHE A 287 11.08 -12.98 7.04
N ASP A 288 10.71 -13.43 5.85
CA ASP A 288 11.54 -13.24 4.66
C ASP A 288 11.66 -11.76 4.29
N GLN A 289 12.86 -11.36 3.87
CA GLN A 289 13.17 -9.99 3.49
C GLN A 289 14.02 -10.04 2.23
N ASP A 290 13.59 -9.30 1.22
CA ASP A 290 14.34 -9.24 -0.02
C ASP A 290 15.51 -8.25 0.08
N VAL A 291 15.24 -7.06 0.62
CA VAL A 291 16.17 -5.94 0.76
C VAL A 291 15.96 -5.29 2.14
N PRO A 292 17.03 -4.90 2.86
CA PRO A 292 16.90 -4.24 4.16
C PRO A 292 16.20 -2.88 4.07
N GLU A 293 15.61 -2.45 5.19
CA GLU A 293 14.79 -1.24 5.30
C GLU A 293 15.43 0.01 4.66
N GLN A 294 16.69 0.32 5.01
CA GLN A 294 17.37 1.54 4.54
C GLN A 294 17.45 1.59 3.00
N ARG A 295 17.80 0.46 2.37
CA ARG A 295 17.91 0.35 0.91
C ARG A 295 16.54 0.47 0.23
N SER A 296 15.47 -0.01 0.87
CA SER A 296 14.11 0.16 0.35
C SER A 296 13.71 1.64 0.30
N MET A 297 14.11 2.41 1.31
CA MET A 297 13.86 3.86 1.37
C MET A 297 14.75 4.66 0.40
N GLU A 298 16.00 4.24 0.18
CA GLU A 298 16.93 4.87 -0.76
C GLU A 298 16.52 4.68 -2.24
N TYR A 299 15.88 3.55 -2.56
CA TYR A 299 15.46 3.21 -3.92
C TYR A 299 13.93 2.99 -4.01
N PRO A 300 13.12 4.07 -4.02
CA PRO A 300 11.66 3.98 -4.04
C PRO A 300 11.10 3.26 -5.28
N LYS A 301 11.84 3.25 -6.39
CA LYS A 301 11.48 2.53 -7.63
C LYS A 301 11.28 1.01 -7.42
N LEU A 302 11.83 0.44 -6.36
CA LEU A 302 11.60 -0.97 -6.01
C LEU A 302 10.14 -1.28 -5.64
N TYR A 303 9.29 -0.27 -5.49
CA TYR A 303 7.85 -0.42 -5.26
C TYR A 303 7.06 -0.70 -6.56
N GLU A 304 7.60 -0.35 -7.72
CA GLU A 304 6.94 -0.44 -9.04
C GLU A 304 6.50 -1.87 -9.43
N PRO A 305 7.27 -2.95 -9.18
CA PRO A 305 6.84 -4.31 -9.50
C PRO A 305 5.56 -4.75 -8.78
N GLY A 306 5.31 -4.20 -7.58
CA GLY A 306 4.08 -4.45 -6.83
C GLY A 306 2.87 -3.75 -7.43
N GLN A 307 3.05 -2.53 -7.94
CA GLN A 307 1.98 -1.78 -8.61
C GLN A 307 1.57 -2.43 -9.94
N LEU A 308 2.54 -2.97 -10.68
CA LEU A 308 2.33 -3.63 -11.97
C LEU A 308 1.89 -5.11 -11.83
N ASN A 309 1.66 -5.59 -10.61
CA ASN A 309 1.29 -6.99 -10.31
C ASN A 309 2.19 -8.03 -10.98
N LEU A 310 3.50 -7.77 -11.03
CA LEU A 310 4.45 -8.65 -11.72
C LEU A 310 4.73 -9.94 -10.95
N LEU A 311 4.66 -9.88 -9.62
CA LEU A 311 5.08 -10.97 -8.72
C LEU A 311 4.01 -12.03 -8.50
N PHE A 312 2.73 -11.68 -8.62
CA PHE A 312 1.63 -12.62 -8.55
C PHE A 312 0.59 -12.29 -9.62
N ASN A 313 0.68 -13.03 -10.72
CA ASN A 313 -0.24 -12.94 -11.84
C ASN A 313 -0.69 -14.34 -12.27
N LYS A 314 -1.67 -14.42 -13.17
CA LYS A 314 -2.19 -15.71 -13.66
C LYS A 314 -1.10 -16.58 -14.29
N ARG A 315 -0.11 -15.97 -14.96
CA ARG A 315 1.01 -16.69 -15.58
C ARG A 315 1.92 -17.33 -14.54
N GLU A 316 2.35 -16.58 -13.52
CA GLU A 316 3.17 -17.09 -12.42
C GLU A 316 2.43 -18.19 -11.65
N PHE A 317 1.11 -18.07 -11.49
CA PHE A 317 0.28 -19.13 -10.92
C PHE A 317 0.33 -20.43 -11.75
N PHE A 318 0.19 -20.36 -13.08
CA PHE A 318 0.32 -21.56 -13.92
C PHE A 318 1.74 -22.12 -13.98
N ILE A 319 2.77 -21.27 -13.94
CA ILE A 319 4.17 -21.70 -13.83
C ILE A 319 4.36 -22.47 -12.52
N CYS A 320 3.82 -21.96 -11.42
CA CYS A 320 3.86 -22.60 -10.11
C CYS A 320 3.16 -23.97 -10.11
N ILE A 321 1.99 -24.09 -10.75
CA ILE A 321 1.30 -25.38 -10.91
C ILE A 321 2.14 -26.34 -11.75
N ALA A 322 2.66 -25.89 -12.89
CA ALA A 322 3.49 -26.72 -13.76
C ALA A 322 4.75 -27.22 -13.03
N GLN A 323 5.38 -26.38 -12.21
CA GLN A 323 6.49 -26.78 -11.36
C GLN A 323 6.06 -27.81 -10.31
N GLY A 324 4.88 -27.65 -9.68
CA GLY A 324 4.34 -28.63 -8.73
C GLY A 324 4.05 -29.99 -9.39
N ILE A 325 3.49 -29.98 -10.60
CA ILE A 325 3.26 -31.18 -11.41
C ILE A 325 4.61 -31.84 -11.75
N TYR A 326 5.59 -31.08 -12.23
CA TYR A 326 6.94 -31.58 -12.52
C TYR A 326 7.57 -32.26 -11.29
N THR A 327 7.56 -31.60 -10.13
CA THR A 327 8.07 -32.18 -8.89
C THR A 327 7.28 -33.44 -8.51
N SER A 328 5.95 -33.45 -8.63
CA SER A 328 5.14 -34.63 -8.30
C SER A 328 5.46 -35.86 -9.15
N VAL A 329 5.78 -35.66 -10.44
CA VAL A 329 6.17 -36.73 -11.36
C VAL A 329 7.48 -37.34 -10.88
N LEU A 330 8.51 -36.52 -10.63
CA LEU A 330 9.80 -37.02 -10.15
C LEU A 330 9.68 -37.73 -8.80
N MET A 331 8.90 -37.17 -7.89
CA MET A 331 8.68 -37.71 -6.54
C MET A 331 7.95 -39.05 -6.54
N PHE A 332 7.16 -39.34 -7.57
CA PHE A 332 6.49 -40.62 -7.73
C PHE A 332 7.32 -41.63 -8.54
N PHE A 333 7.81 -41.23 -9.71
CA PHE A 333 8.45 -42.16 -10.65
C PHE A 333 9.87 -42.58 -10.25
N ILE A 334 10.66 -41.71 -9.60
CA ILE A 334 12.02 -42.08 -9.16
C ILE A 334 11.95 -43.20 -8.12
N PRO A 335 11.17 -43.08 -7.03
CA PRO A 335 11.07 -44.17 -6.06
C PRO A 335 10.36 -45.39 -6.64
N TYR A 336 9.33 -45.20 -7.47
CA TYR A 336 8.70 -46.32 -8.16
C TYR A 336 9.70 -47.14 -8.99
N GLY A 337 10.59 -46.49 -9.75
CA GLY A 337 11.60 -47.17 -10.56
C GLY A 337 12.66 -47.89 -9.73
N VAL A 338 13.10 -47.32 -8.60
CA VAL A 338 14.11 -47.96 -7.73
C VAL A 338 13.54 -49.17 -6.98
N PHE A 339 12.28 -49.09 -6.55
CA PHE A 339 11.62 -50.14 -5.77
C PHE A 339 10.76 -51.09 -6.62
N ALA A 340 10.74 -50.95 -7.95
CA ALA A 340 10.03 -51.85 -8.86
C ALA A 340 10.61 -53.27 -8.83
N ASP A 341 11.94 -53.41 -8.79
CA ASP A 341 12.64 -54.70 -8.85
C ASP A 341 13.09 -55.23 -7.48
N GLY A 342 12.99 -54.41 -6.42
CA GLY A 342 13.54 -54.71 -5.10
C GLY A 342 12.52 -54.62 -3.96
N LEU A 343 12.22 -55.79 -3.38
CA LEU A 343 11.62 -56.09 -2.06
C LEU A 343 10.39 -55.27 -1.58
N LYS A 344 9.42 -56.00 -1.02
CA LYS A 344 8.09 -55.61 -0.51
C LYS A 344 8.09 -54.60 0.66
N SER A 345 8.87 -53.53 0.60
CA SER A 345 8.78 -52.39 1.54
C SER A 345 8.09 -51.23 0.84
N ARG A 346 6.90 -50.86 1.32
CA ARG A 346 6.22 -49.64 0.86
C ARG A 346 7.16 -48.46 1.10
N VAL A 347 7.50 -47.76 0.03
CA VAL A 347 8.35 -46.56 0.04
C VAL A 347 7.80 -45.57 1.06
N GLU A 348 8.59 -45.27 2.09
CA GLU A 348 8.15 -44.36 3.14
C GLU A 348 8.07 -42.90 2.67
N PRO A 349 7.14 -42.12 3.23
CA PRO A 349 7.02 -40.67 3.01
C PRO A 349 8.24 -39.82 3.40
N ALA A 350 9.28 -40.39 4.02
CA ALA A 350 10.48 -39.67 4.48
C ALA A 350 11.25 -39.00 3.34
N LEU A 351 11.09 -39.52 2.13
CA LEU A 351 11.69 -39.01 0.92
C LEU A 351 11.22 -37.59 0.56
N ARG A 352 10.03 -37.22 1.02
CA ARG A 352 9.28 -36.12 0.44
C ARG A 352 9.45 -34.80 1.18
N ASP A 353 9.37 -34.86 2.50
CA ASP A 353 9.46 -33.65 3.33
C ASP A 353 10.87 -33.05 3.22
N VAL A 354 11.93 -33.87 3.05
CA VAL A 354 13.31 -33.40 2.83
C VAL A 354 13.46 -32.63 1.51
N VAL A 355 12.87 -33.11 0.42
CA VAL A 355 12.93 -32.45 -0.90
C VAL A 355 12.21 -31.11 -0.85
N GLU A 356 11.03 -31.08 -0.24
CA GLU A 356 10.23 -29.86 -0.13
C GLU A 356 10.86 -28.84 0.82
N LEU A 357 11.37 -29.26 1.97
CA LEU A 357 12.14 -28.39 2.88
C LEU A 357 13.41 -27.85 2.21
N GLY A 358 14.07 -28.66 1.39
CA GLY A 358 15.20 -28.23 0.56
C GLY A 358 14.81 -27.15 -0.45
N THR A 359 13.64 -27.27 -1.09
CA THR A 359 13.12 -26.21 -1.99
C THR A 359 12.76 -24.92 -1.24
N ILE A 360 12.20 -25.00 -0.02
CA ILE A 360 11.94 -23.82 0.83
C ILE A 360 13.24 -23.11 1.18
N GLY A 361 14.27 -23.87 1.56
CA GLY A 361 15.58 -23.32 1.89
C GLY A 361 16.16 -22.51 0.73
N LEU A 362 16.02 -22.99 -0.50
CA LEU A 362 16.53 -22.32 -1.69
C LEU A 362 15.72 -21.10 -2.13
N ASP A 363 14.44 -21.04 -1.77
CA ASP A 363 13.53 -19.92 -2.08
C ASP A 363 13.63 -18.78 -1.05
N THR A 364 14.20 -19.07 0.12
CA THR A 364 14.36 -18.11 1.21
C THR A 364 15.48 -17.13 0.87
N GLY A 365 15.13 -15.84 0.71
CA GLY A 365 16.09 -14.80 0.35
C GLY A 365 16.94 -14.34 1.53
N PHE A 366 16.41 -14.43 2.74
CA PHE A 366 17.11 -14.05 3.96
C PHE A 366 17.04 -15.15 5.04
N TRP A 367 18.19 -15.72 5.34
CA TRP A 367 18.32 -16.78 6.34
C TRP A 367 18.40 -16.18 7.75
N THR A 368 17.29 -16.21 8.47
CA THR A 368 17.23 -15.85 9.90
C THR A 368 17.40 -17.09 10.79
N ALA A 369 17.79 -16.90 12.05
CA ALA A 369 17.78 -17.99 13.04
C ALA A 369 16.38 -18.61 13.20
N ILE A 370 15.33 -17.80 13.03
CA ILE A 370 13.94 -18.23 13.07
C ILE A 370 13.61 -19.16 11.90
N ASN A 371 14.03 -18.81 10.68
CA ASN A 371 13.83 -19.67 9.50
C ASN A 371 14.54 -21.01 9.67
N HIS A 372 15.77 -21.02 10.21
CA HIS A 372 16.46 -22.27 10.54
C HIS A 372 15.69 -23.08 11.59
N PHE A 373 15.25 -22.45 12.68
CA PHE A 373 14.48 -23.11 13.72
C PHE A 373 13.23 -23.80 13.16
N PHE A 374 12.47 -23.13 12.28
CA PHE A 374 11.28 -23.72 11.70
C PHE A 374 11.57 -24.82 10.68
N ILE A 375 12.59 -24.67 9.82
CA ILE A 375 12.96 -25.69 8.81
C ILE A 375 13.52 -26.95 9.49
N TRP A 376 14.49 -26.80 10.40
CA TRP A 376 15.05 -27.93 11.13
C TRP A 376 14.06 -28.50 12.15
N GLY A 377 13.25 -27.63 12.76
CA GLY A 377 12.19 -28.03 13.68
C GLY A 377 11.10 -28.86 13.01
N SER A 378 10.66 -28.50 11.79
CA SER A 378 9.70 -29.31 11.05
C SER A 378 10.30 -30.65 10.62
N LEU A 379 11.58 -30.68 10.25
CA LEU A 379 12.28 -31.94 9.93
C LEU A 379 12.41 -32.85 11.16
N ALA A 380 12.79 -32.29 12.31
CA ALA A 380 12.88 -33.02 13.57
C ALA A 380 11.49 -33.50 14.03
N ALA A 381 10.46 -32.68 13.89
CA ALA A 381 9.08 -33.05 14.20
C ALA A 381 8.58 -34.17 13.29
N TYR A 382 8.94 -34.15 11.99
CA TYR A 382 8.65 -35.24 11.07
C TYR A 382 9.23 -36.56 11.56
N PHE A 383 10.53 -36.62 11.86
CA PHE A 383 11.16 -37.85 12.35
C PHE A 383 10.59 -38.28 13.71
N ALA A 384 10.37 -37.34 14.63
CA ALA A 384 9.78 -37.63 15.94
C ALA A 384 8.39 -38.26 15.82
N ILE A 385 7.52 -37.70 14.97
CA ILE A 385 6.19 -38.23 14.71
C ILE A 385 6.28 -39.58 13.98
N LEU A 386 7.16 -39.72 12.98
CA LEU A 386 7.37 -40.97 12.27
C LEU A 386 7.74 -42.12 13.22
N PHE A 387 8.76 -41.92 14.07
CA PHE A 387 9.18 -42.93 15.05
C PHE A 387 8.10 -43.21 16.10
N THR A 388 7.38 -42.18 16.53
CA THR A 388 6.29 -42.33 17.50
C THR A 388 5.14 -43.17 16.93
N MET A 389 4.69 -42.88 15.70
CA MET A 389 3.60 -43.59 15.04
C MET A 389 3.92 -45.05 14.70
N HIS A 390 5.20 -45.37 14.47
CA HIS A 390 5.67 -46.74 14.17
C HIS A 390 6.25 -47.47 15.39
N SER A 391 6.09 -46.90 16.60
CA SER A 391 6.56 -47.49 17.86
C SER A 391 5.61 -48.55 18.43
N ASP A 392 6.17 -49.51 19.16
CA ASP A 392 5.40 -50.58 19.82
C ASP A 392 4.37 -50.03 20.83
N GLY A 393 4.67 -48.90 21.48
CA GLY A 393 3.81 -48.32 22.52
C GLY A 393 2.45 -47.83 22.01
N LEU A 394 2.44 -47.15 20.87
CA LEU A 394 1.19 -46.67 20.25
C LEU A 394 0.39 -47.80 19.62
N PHE A 395 1.07 -48.81 19.08
CA PHE A 395 0.42 -50.02 18.59
C PHE A 395 -0.27 -50.80 19.70
N GLN A 396 0.35 -50.93 20.88
CA GLN A 396 -0.28 -51.59 22.04
C GLN A 396 -1.52 -50.84 22.54
N MET A 397 -1.55 -49.50 22.42
CA MET A 397 -2.67 -48.67 22.87
C MET A 397 -3.83 -48.64 21.86
N PHE A 398 -3.53 -48.55 20.56
CA PHE A 398 -4.51 -48.47 19.48
C PHE A 398 -4.13 -49.36 18.28
N PRO A 399 -4.28 -50.70 18.39
CA PRO A 399 -3.79 -51.65 17.39
C PRO A 399 -4.49 -51.54 16.03
N ASN A 400 -5.75 -51.08 16.02
CA ASN A 400 -6.52 -50.90 14.78
C ASN A 400 -6.09 -49.66 13.97
N GLN A 401 -5.44 -48.68 14.61
CA GLN A 401 -5.01 -47.42 13.97
C GLN A 401 -3.54 -47.45 13.55
N PHE A 402 -2.66 -48.10 14.33
CA PHE A 402 -1.20 -48.11 14.09
C PHE A 402 -0.68 -49.47 13.65
N ARG A 403 -1.18 -49.98 12.51
CA ARG A 403 -0.88 -51.35 12.05
C ARG A 403 0.58 -51.59 11.60
N PHE A 404 1.35 -50.52 11.39
CA PHE A 404 2.69 -50.58 10.80
C PHE A 404 3.79 -50.45 11.85
N VAL A 405 4.01 -51.50 12.64
CA VAL A 405 5.08 -51.52 13.66
C VAL A 405 6.44 -51.77 13.01
N GLY A 406 7.45 -50.98 13.40
CA GLY A 406 8.84 -51.21 12.97
C GLY A 406 9.18 -50.87 11.51
N ASN A 407 8.21 -50.41 10.72
CA ASN A 407 8.44 -50.04 9.31
C ASN A 407 9.46 -48.90 9.16
N ALA A 408 9.39 -47.89 10.04
CA ALA A 408 10.31 -46.75 10.03
C ALA A 408 11.77 -47.17 10.27
N GLN A 409 12.01 -48.09 11.20
CA GLN A 409 13.35 -48.57 11.50
C GLN A 409 13.89 -49.44 10.36
N ASN A 410 13.07 -50.33 9.82
CA ASN A 410 13.47 -51.21 8.72
C ASN A 410 13.74 -50.43 7.43
N THR A 411 12.97 -49.39 7.16
CA THR A 411 13.11 -48.58 5.95
C THR A 411 14.29 -47.62 6.07
N LEU A 412 14.45 -46.91 7.19
CA LEU A 412 15.60 -46.03 7.41
C LEU A 412 16.93 -46.78 7.56
N ALA A 413 16.91 -48.06 7.92
CA ALA A 413 18.11 -48.90 7.94
C ALA A 413 18.62 -49.26 6.53
N GLN A 414 17.76 -49.20 5.51
CA GLN A 414 18.16 -49.54 4.15
C GLN A 414 18.92 -48.37 3.49
N PRO A 415 20.16 -48.58 3.01
CA PRO A 415 20.94 -47.53 2.36
C PRO A 415 20.33 -47.08 1.01
N THR A 416 19.56 -47.96 0.37
CA THR A 416 18.83 -47.67 -0.88
C THR A 416 17.84 -46.52 -0.71
N VAL A 417 17.20 -46.41 0.46
CA VAL A 417 16.28 -45.32 0.76
C VAL A 417 17.02 -43.98 0.77
N TRP A 418 18.12 -43.87 1.52
CA TRP A 418 18.91 -42.63 1.58
C TRP A 418 19.46 -42.18 0.24
N LEU A 419 19.94 -43.12 -0.59
CA LEU A 419 20.39 -42.83 -1.96
C LEU A 419 19.24 -42.34 -2.84
N THR A 420 18.05 -42.93 -2.69
CA THR A 420 16.85 -42.48 -3.42
C THR A 420 16.43 -41.08 -2.98
N ILE A 421 16.54 -40.75 -1.68
CA ILE A 421 16.29 -39.38 -1.16
C ILE A 421 17.26 -38.39 -1.80
N ALA A 422 18.56 -38.70 -1.77
CA ALA A 422 19.58 -37.84 -2.35
C ALA A 422 19.37 -37.63 -3.85
N LEU A 423 19.12 -38.71 -4.60
CA LEU A 423 18.87 -38.64 -6.04
C LEU A 423 17.63 -37.81 -6.37
N THR A 424 16.50 -38.08 -5.70
CA THR A 424 15.25 -37.34 -5.92
C THR A 424 15.42 -35.86 -5.59
N THR A 425 16.11 -35.54 -4.49
CA THR A 425 16.41 -34.16 -4.09
C THR A 425 17.24 -33.44 -5.15
N VAL A 426 18.32 -34.05 -5.63
CA VAL A 426 19.20 -33.48 -6.65
C VAL A 426 18.44 -33.25 -7.96
N VAL A 427 17.68 -34.22 -8.43
CA VAL A 427 16.94 -34.13 -9.70
C VAL A 427 15.82 -33.09 -9.63
N CYS A 428 15.15 -32.93 -8.49
CA CYS A 428 14.13 -31.89 -8.31
C CYS A 428 14.72 -30.49 -8.19
N ILE A 429 15.84 -30.33 -7.48
CA ILE A 429 16.40 -29.03 -7.12
C ILE A 429 17.31 -28.45 -8.20
N VAL A 430 18.23 -29.24 -8.75
CA VAL A 430 19.29 -28.75 -9.65
C VAL A 430 18.74 -28.03 -10.89
N PRO A 431 17.70 -28.54 -11.59
CA PRO A 431 17.14 -27.85 -12.75
C PRO A 431 16.54 -26.48 -12.39
N VAL A 432 15.88 -26.39 -11.22
CA VAL A 432 15.27 -25.14 -10.74
C VAL A 432 16.35 -24.12 -10.39
N VAL A 433 17.42 -24.54 -9.71
CA VAL A 433 18.56 -23.68 -9.38
C VAL A 433 19.30 -23.23 -10.64
N ALA A 434 19.56 -24.14 -11.58
CA ALA A 434 20.20 -23.82 -12.85
C ALA A 434 19.38 -22.81 -13.66
N PHE A 435 18.07 -23.02 -13.76
CA PHE A 435 17.19 -22.07 -14.44
C PHE A 435 17.19 -20.68 -13.78
N ARG A 436 17.18 -20.62 -12.45
CA ARG A 436 17.25 -19.34 -11.71
C ARG A 436 18.58 -18.64 -11.94
N PHE A 437 19.68 -19.37 -11.88
CA PHE A 437 21.01 -18.83 -12.14
C PHE A 437 21.10 -18.25 -13.55
N LEU A 438 20.65 -18.99 -14.57
CA LEU A 438 20.58 -18.51 -15.95
C LEU A 438 19.67 -17.29 -16.11
N LYS A 439 18.53 -17.25 -15.41
CA LYS A 439 17.62 -16.09 -15.44
C LYS A 439 18.27 -14.86 -14.82
N LEU A 440 18.97 -15.01 -13.70
CA LEU A 440 19.69 -13.93 -13.02
C LEU A 440 20.79 -13.35 -13.92
N ASP A 441 21.54 -14.20 -14.63
CA ASP A 441 22.62 -13.76 -15.51
C ASP A 441 22.10 -13.12 -16.81
N LEU A 442 21.04 -13.68 -17.42
CA LEU A 442 20.51 -13.20 -18.70
C LEU A 442 19.59 -11.98 -18.56
N LYS A 443 18.81 -11.90 -17.47
CA LYS A 443 17.82 -10.84 -17.23
C LYS A 443 17.75 -10.52 -15.72
N PRO A 444 18.73 -9.80 -15.17
CA PRO A 444 18.72 -9.43 -13.76
C PRO A 444 17.53 -8.52 -13.44
N GLU A 445 16.83 -8.82 -12.35
CA GLU A 445 15.75 -7.97 -11.87
C GLU A 445 16.33 -6.71 -11.18
N LEU A 446 15.53 -5.63 -11.09
CA LEU A 446 15.98 -4.38 -10.47
C LEU A 446 16.37 -4.58 -9.00
N SER A 447 15.66 -5.46 -8.29
CA SER A 447 15.96 -5.91 -6.92
C SER A 447 17.34 -6.56 -6.82
N ASP A 448 17.70 -7.42 -7.77
CA ASP A 448 18.99 -8.13 -7.80
C ASP A 448 20.14 -7.19 -8.17
N THR A 449 19.88 -6.23 -9.07
CA THR A 449 20.85 -5.17 -9.39
C THR A 449 21.14 -4.30 -8.16
N VAL A 450 20.11 -3.96 -7.36
CA VAL A 450 20.28 -3.21 -6.12
C VAL A 450 21.01 -4.04 -5.06
N ARG A 451 20.77 -5.35 -4.97
CA ARG A 451 21.51 -6.26 -4.08
C ARG A 451 22.99 -6.37 -4.47
N ALA A 452 23.28 -6.53 -5.77
CA ALA A 452 24.63 -6.66 -6.32
C ALA A 452 25.46 -5.37 -6.19
N ARG A 453 24.82 -4.20 -6.19
CA ARG A 453 25.45 -2.92 -5.84
C ARG A 453 25.76 -2.86 -4.34
N LYS A 454 26.82 -3.57 -3.92
CA LYS A 454 27.51 -3.30 -2.64
C LYS A 454 28.44 -2.08 -2.80
N GLN A 455 28.33 -1.16 -1.85
CA GLN A 455 29.32 -0.11 -1.51
C GLN A 455 29.85 0.74 -2.67
N LYS A 456 28.98 1.46 -3.39
CA LYS A 456 29.35 2.83 -3.78
C LYS A 456 28.39 3.76 -3.09
N THR A 457 28.88 4.38 -2.02
CA THR A 457 28.25 5.49 -1.33
C THR A 457 28.07 6.64 -2.33
N GLN A 458 27.02 6.57 -3.15
CA GLN A 458 26.50 7.77 -3.79
C GLN A 458 25.62 8.44 -2.75
N HIS A 459 26.24 9.29 -1.93
CA HIS A 459 25.56 10.47 -1.43
C HIS A 459 25.11 11.27 -2.65
N ARG A 460 23.99 10.88 -3.25
CA ARG A 460 23.24 11.79 -4.08
C ARG A 460 22.50 12.68 -3.10
N CYS A 461 23.26 13.64 -2.56
CA CYS A 461 22.70 14.82 -1.94
C CYS A 461 21.58 15.28 -2.87
N MET A 462 20.33 15.26 -2.41
CA MET A 462 19.27 16.00 -3.06
C MET A 462 19.84 17.41 -3.21
N ARG A 463 20.20 17.77 -4.45
CA ARG A 463 20.60 19.14 -4.76
C ARG A 463 19.49 19.99 -4.18
N ARG A 464 19.83 20.84 -3.22
CA ARG A 464 19.00 22.00 -2.88
C ARG A 464 18.89 22.77 -4.18
N VAL A 465 17.82 22.51 -4.93
CA VAL A 465 17.46 23.32 -6.08
C VAL A 465 17.27 24.71 -5.49
N GLY A 466 18.15 25.63 -5.88
CA GLY A 466 18.07 27.02 -5.48
C GLY A 466 16.70 27.54 -5.86
N ARG A 467 16.12 28.39 -4.99
CA ARG A 467 14.91 29.14 -5.30
C ARG A 467 15.16 29.93 -6.58
N ALA A 468 14.66 29.44 -7.72
CA ALA A 468 14.41 30.30 -8.85
C ALA A 468 13.33 31.28 -8.42
N GLY A 469 13.59 32.58 -8.55
CA GLY A 469 12.67 33.62 -8.14
C GLY A 469 11.40 33.56 -8.98
N SER A 470 10.33 33.00 -8.44
CA SER A 470 9.00 33.03 -9.04
C SER A 470 8.41 34.44 -8.89
N ARG A 471 7.91 35.01 -10.00
CA ARG A 471 7.20 36.32 -10.03
C ARG A 471 5.75 36.18 -9.51
N ARG A 472 5.53 35.45 -8.42
CA ARG A 472 4.19 35.19 -7.91
C ARG A 472 3.95 35.84 -6.55
N SER A 473 2.98 36.74 -6.50
CA SER A 473 2.37 37.19 -5.25
C SER A 473 1.31 36.17 -4.83
N GLY A 474 1.63 35.30 -3.87
CA GLY A 474 0.63 34.43 -3.23
C GLY A 474 -0.22 35.24 -2.25
N TYR A 475 -1.54 35.25 -2.44
CA TYR A 475 -2.51 35.78 -1.48
C TYR A 475 -3.38 34.63 -0.99
N ALA A 476 -3.52 34.48 0.33
CA ALA A 476 -4.47 33.55 0.94
C ALA A 476 -4.96 34.14 2.26
N PHE A 477 -6.28 34.23 2.43
CA PHE A 477 -6.89 34.75 3.66
C PHE A 477 -8.00 33.83 4.17
N SER A 478 -7.73 33.17 5.30
CA SER A 478 -8.60 32.17 5.94
C SER A 478 -9.67 32.82 6.85
N HIS A 479 -10.49 33.71 6.30
CA HIS A 479 -11.66 34.27 7.00
C HIS A 479 -12.95 33.78 6.35
N GLN A 480 -13.91 33.39 7.18
CA GLN A 480 -15.31 33.15 6.81
C GLN A 480 -16.17 34.14 7.59
N GLU A 481 -17.24 34.65 6.99
CA GLU A 481 -18.23 35.44 7.71
C GLU A 481 -18.88 34.55 8.76
N GLY A 482 -18.55 34.78 10.03
CA GLY A 482 -19.18 34.07 11.15
C GLY A 482 -20.58 34.61 11.44
N PHE A 483 -21.27 33.99 12.40
CA PHE A 483 -22.58 34.44 12.91
C PHE A 483 -22.52 35.79 13.67
N GLY A 484 -21.49 36.61 13.47
CA GLY A 484 -21.30 37.89 14.13
C GLY A 484 -22.45 38.85 13.88
N GLU A 485 -22.97 38.91 12.64
CA GLU A 485 -24.19 39.68 12.35
C GLU A 485 -25.42 39.14 13.10
N LEU A 486 -25.56 37.82 13.19
CA LEU A 486 -26.70 37.20 13.88
C LEU A 486 -26.67 37.46 15.40
N ILE A 487 -25.46 37.48 15.98
CA ILE A 487 -25.22 37.78 17.41
C ILE A 487 -25.39 39.28 17.68
N MET A 488 -24.89 40.15 16.80
CA MET A 488 -25.01 41.61 16.90
C MET A 488 -26.44 42.11 16.58
N SER A 489 -27.24 41.33 15.85
CA SER A 489 -28.60 41.68 15.46
C SER A 489 -29.60 41.69 16.63
N GLY A 490 -29.27 41.12 17.80
CA GLY A 490 -30.15 41.11 18.99
C GLY A 490 -31.49 40.36 18.83
N LYS A 491 -31.81 39.82 17.63
CA LYS A 491 -33.10 39.20 17.29
C LYS A 491 -33.47 37.97 18.12
N ASN A 492 -32.51 37.34 18.79
CA ASN A 492 -32.73 36.18 19.66
C ASN A 492 -32.83 36.53 21.16
N MET A 493 -32.72 37.80 21.56
CA MET A 493 -32.96 38.21 22.95
C MET A 493 -34.47 38.39 23.16
N ARG A 494 -35.13 37.38 23.74
CA ARG A 494 -36.52 37.52 24.20
C ARG A 494 -36.58 38.58 25.30
N LEU A 495 -37.27 39.69 25.04
CA LEU A 495 -37.63 40.69 26.04
C LEU A 495 -38.71 40.06 26.94
N SER A 496 -38.36 39.73 28.18
CA SER A 496 -39.32 39.24 29.17
C SER A 496 -40.27 40.37 29.56
N SER A 497 -41.52 40.24 29.15
CA SER A 497 -42.66 41.05 29.59
C SER A 497 -43.04 40.70 31.03
N LEU A 498 -43.01 41.69 31.94
CA LEU A 498 -43.96 41.80 33.05
C LEU A 498 -43.84 43.21 33.66
N ALA A 499 -44.69 44.11 33.18
CA ALA A 499 -45.05 45.34 33.88
C ALA A 499 -46.28 45.04 34.75
N GLY A 500 -46.18 45.32 36.04
CA GLY A 500 -47.28 45.42 37.01
C GLY A 500 -47.00 46.62 37.93
N PRO A 501 -48.02 47.34 38.42
CA PRO A 501 -47.92 48.78 38.62
C PRO A 501 -47.39 49.21 40.00
N VAL A 502 -46.62 50.30 39.96
CA VAL A 502 -46.47 51.41 40.92
C VAL A 502 -46.84 51.14 42.39
N GLY A 503 -45.84 51.24 43.26
CA GLY A 503 -46.05 51.48 44.69
C GLY A 503 -44.75 51.59 45.49
N GLY A 504 -44.41 52.82 45.88
CA GLY A 504 -43.84 53.10 47.20
C GLY A 504 -42.34 52.93 47.45
N ALA A 505 -41.74 54.06 47.83
CA ALA A 505 -40.74 54.22 48.89
C ALA A 505 -39.24 54.03 48.58
N GLU A 506 -38.53 55.06 49.05
CA GLU A 506 -37.11 55.25 49.31
C GLU A 506 -36.35 53.99 49.77
N CYS A 507 -35.09 53.87 49.39
CA CYS A 507 -33.93 54.16 50.27
C CYS A 507 -32.64 53.69 49.58
N GLY A 508 -31.53 54.35 49.92
CA GLY A 508 -30.26 54.24 49.21
C GLY A 508 -29.29 53.16 49.71
N LEU A 509 -28.05 53.36 49.24
CA LEU A 509 -26.77 52.81 49.70
C LEU A 509 -26.41 51.36 49.29
N ARG A 510 -25.37 51.32 48.44
CA ARG A 510 -24.15 50.47 48.47
C ARG A 510 -24.32 48.97 48.80
N PHE A 511 -23.82 48.12 47.91
CA PHE A 511 -22.66 47.27 48.20
C PHE A 511 -22.05 46.73 46.90
N GLY A 512 -20.71 46.65 46.88
CA GLY A 512 -19.91 46.25 45.73
C GLY A 512 -19.96 44.76 45.41
N GLY A 513 -19.55 44.44 44.19
CA GLY A 513 -19.40 43.07 43.70
C GLY A 513 -18.96 43.06 42.25
N VAL A 514 -17.65 43.20 42.02
CA VAL A 514 -17.01 42.92 40.73
C VAL A 514 -17.18 41.43 40.42
N TRP A 515 -17.84 41.12 39.30
CA TRP A 515 -17.72 39.82 38.63
C TRP A 515 -17.29 40.06 37.18
N THR A 516 -15.97 40.10 36.98
CA THR A 516 -15.33 39.92 35.68
C THR A 516 -15.53 38.47 35.24
N CYS A 517 -16.35 38.23 34.20
CA CYS A 517 -16.36 36.94 33.52
C CYS A 517 -15.42 37.01 32.31
N SER A 518 -14.20 36.53 32.53
CA SER A 518 -13.18 36.29 31.50
C SER A 518 -13.59 35.07 30.65
N VAL A 519 -14.04 35.30 29.41
CA VAL A 519 -14.11 34.24 28.40
C VAL A 519 -12.80 34.26 27.60
N THR A 520 -11.80 33.55 28.12
CA THR A 520 -10.60 33.17 27.39
C THR A 520 -10.94 32.16 26.29
N LYS A 521 -11.11 32.63 25.04
CA LYS A 521 -10.94 31.76 23.87
C LYS A 521 -9.45 31.57 23.61
N LYS A 522 -8.93 30.39 23.97
CA LYS A 522 -7.62 29.88 23.57
C LYS A 522 -7.55 29.80 22.03
N THR A 523 -7.08 30.86 21.39
CA THR A 523 -6.41 30.76 20.09
C THR A 523 -4.92 30.70 20.38
N LYS A 524 -4.32 29.51 20.25
CA LYS A 524 -2.84 29.39 20.22
C LYS A 524 -2.34 29.93 18.88
N LYS A 525 -2.28 31.26 18.75
CA LYS A 525 -1.27 31.92 17.92
C LYS A 525 -0.31 32.60 18.90
N LYS A 526 0.91 32.05 19.04
CA LYS A 526 2.00 32.76 19.70
C LYS A 526 2.29 34.02 18.88
N LYS A 527 1.63 35.14 19.22
CA LYS A 527 2.11 36.48 18.88
C LYS A 527 3.06 36.89 19.99
N ILE A 528 4.35 36.83 19.72
CA ILE A 528 5.36 37.56 20.50
C ILE A 528 5.26 38.99 19.99
N LEU A 529 4.62 39.86 20.77
CA LEU A 529 4.56 41.29 20.53
C LEU A 529 5.69 41.93 21.35
N PHE A 530 6.72 42.45 20.70
CA PHE A 530 7.70 43.32 21.36
C PHE A 530 7.10 44.74 21.44
N PRO A 531 7.01 45.36 22.62
CA PRO A 531 6.67 46.78 22.72
C PRO A 531 7.90 47.63 22.36
N VAL A 532 7.79 48.45 21.32
CA VAL A 532 8.72 49.56 21.06
C VAL A 532 8.18 50.79 21.81
N PRO A 533 8.90 51.34 22.81
CA PRO A 533 8.47 52.57 23.45
C PRO A 533 8.67 53.75 22.47
N GLY A 534 7.59 54.48 22.21
CA GLY A 534 7.62 55.73 21.45
C GLY A 534 8.36 56.81 22.23
N VAL A 535 9.39 57.39 21.61
CA VAL A 535 10.02 58.62 22.06
C VAL A 535 9.13 59.78 21.63
N VAL A 536 8.48 60.42 22.60
CA VAL A 536 7.93 61.76 22.48
C VAL A 536 9.09 62.73 22.63
N GLY A 537 9.45 63.44 21.56
CA GLY A 537 10.35 64.59 21.59
C GLY A 537 9.57 65.86 21.30
N ARG A 538 9.81 66.89 22.13
CA ARG A 538 9.37 68.27 21.93
C ARG A 538 9.93 68.87 20.65
#